data_AF-A0A7V0V2T1-F1
#
_entry.id   AF-A0A7V0V2T1-F1
#
_cell.length_a   1.000
_cell.length_b   1.000
_cell.length_c   1.000
_cell.angle_alpha   90.00
_cell.angle_beta   90.00
_cell.angle_gamma   90.00
#
_symmetry.space_group_name_H-M   'P 1'
#
loop_
_entity.id
_entity.type
_entity.pdbx_description
1 polymer ?
#
loop_
_entity_poly.entity_id
_entity_poly.type
_entity_poly.pdbx_seq_one_letter_code
_entity_poly.pdbx_strand_id
1 'polypeptide(L)'
;MSCRSKLAELLPLYAAGSLGEEERRAVAAHLAACADCRAELAFWQEVASAVAAEDRLLPAPSPNLVDRALVGAQRRRANPFVRAWGLLAAQVPLVRREIWSASALVMALGCLVAILQGGSASASIIEAVAPVVAAAGLAMLYGPESDPGLELALATPTSPRQVLLARLVVVFGYDLVLGLAASLGVLAVVPARL
;
A
#
# COMPACT_ATOMS: atom_id res chain seq x y z
N MET A 1 -1.88 -45.10 -0.68
CA MET A 1 -1.18 -43.80 -0.81
C MET A 1 -1.89 -42.77 -1.70
N SER A 2 -2.88 -43.14 -2.52
CA SER A 2 -3.60 -42.20 -3.42
C SER A 2 -4.83 -41.51 -2.82
N CYS A 3 -5.36 -41.98 -1.68
CA CYS A 3 -6.58 -41.42 -1.10
C CYS A 3 -6.30 -40.16 -0.26
N ARG A 4 -5.17 -40.13 0.47
CA ARG A 4 -4.76 -38.99 1.28
C ARG A 4 -4.47 -37.73 0.46
N SER A 5 -3.77 -37.85 -0.67
CA SER A 5 -3.39 -36.68 -1.47
C SER A 5 -4.58 -35.93 -2.07
N LYS A 6 -5.63 -36.65 -2.49
CA LYS A 6 -6.83 -36.02 -3.06
C LYS A 6 -7.75 -35.40 -2.01
N LEU A 7 -7.80 -35.95 -0.80
CA LEU A 7 -8.67 -35.43 0.27
C LEU A 7 -7.99 -34.42 1.19
N ALA A 8 -6.66 -34.41 1.28
CA ALA A 8 -5.93 -33.50 2.17
C ALA A 8 -6.31 -32.02 1.96
N GLU A 9 -6.56 -31.60 0.72
CA GLU A 9 -6.99 -30.22 0.41
C GLU A 9 -8.46 -29.97 0.73
N LEU A 10 -9.30 -31.01 0.75
CA LEU A 10 -10.74 -30.91 0.98
C LEU A 10 -11.14 -31.07 2.45
N LEU A 11 -10.34 -31.76 3.28
CA LEU A 11 -10.64 -31.99 4.69
C LEU A 11 -10.74 -30.68 5.52
N PRO A 12 -9.84 -29.69 5.36
CA PRO A 12 -9.99 -28.39 6.05
C PRO A 12 -11.27 -27.66 5.64
N LEU A 13 -11.60 -27.70 4.34
CA LEU A 13 -12.81 -27.06 3.80
C LEU A 13 -14.08 -27.78 4.27
N TYR A 14 -14.02 -29.11 4.40
CA TYR A 14 -15.10 -29.93 4.97
C TYR A 14 -15.30 -29.58 6.46
N ALA A 15 -14.22 -29.45 7.24
CA ALA A 15 -14.27 -29.06 8.65
C ALA A 15 -14.81 -27.62 8.82
N ALA A 16 -14.45 -26.70 7.92
CA ALA A 16 -14.96 -25.33 7.89
C ALA A 16 -16.39 -25.21 7.35
N GLY A 17 -16.98 -26.29 6.81
CA GLY A 17 -18.32 -26.27 6.22
C GLY A 17 -18.44 -25.51 4.89
N SER A 18 -17.31 -25.18 4.25
CA SER A 18 -17.25 -24.33 3.05
C SER A 18 -17.31 -25.09 1.73
N LEU A 19 -17.35 -26.42 1.75
CA LEU A 19 -17.51 -27.24 0.54
C LEU A 19 -18.92 -27.16 -0.06
N GLY A 20 -18.98 -27.21 -1.38
CA GLY A 20 -20.23 -27.39 -2.12
C GLY A 20 -20.91 -28.73 -1.78
N GLU A 21 -22.19 -28.85 -2.10
CA GLU A 21 -23.00 -30.02 -1.69
C GLU A 21 -22.53 -31.33 -2.34
N GLU A 22 -22.06 -31.30 -3.58
CA GLU A 22 -21.53 -32.47 -4.29
C GLU A 22 -20.20 -32.96 -3.70
N GLU A 23 -19.25 -32.04 -3.48
CA GLU A 23 -17.95 -32.34 -2.89
C GLU A 23 -18.09 -32.86 -1.46
N ARG A 24 -18.98 -32.26 -0.67
CA ARG A 24 -19.29 -32.69 0.69
C ARG A 24 -19.81 -34.13 0.71
N ARG A 25 -20.70 -34.50 -0.21
CA ARG A 25 -21.21 -35.88 -0.32
C ARG A 25 -20.09 -36.86 -0.70
N ALA A 26 -19.21 -36.49 -1.64
CA ALA A 26 -18.08 -37.32 -2.04
C ALA A 26 -17.08 -37.55 -0.88
N VAL A 27 -16.76 -36.49 -0.13
CA VAL A 27 -15.90 -36.56 1.06
C VAL A 27 -16.55 -37.40 2.15
N ALA A 28 -17.84 -37.20 2.44
CA ALA A 28 -18.58 -37.97 3.45
C ALA A 28 -18.61 -39.48 3.12
N ALA A 29 -18.85 -39.84 1.85
CA ALA A 29 -18.81 -41.22 1.39
C ALA A 29 -17.42 -41.86 1.59
N HIS A 30 -16.35 -41.10 1.34
CA HIS A 30 -14.98 -41.57 1.57
C HIS A 30 -14.66 -41.73 3.07
N LEU A 31 -15.08 -40.77 3.90
CA LEU A 31 -14.89 -40.80 5.35
C LEU A 31 -15.59 -41.99 6.01
N ALA A 32 -16.66 -42.53 5.42
CA ALA A 32 -17.28 -43.77 5.90
C ALA A 32 -16.32 -44.97 5.79
N ALA A 33 -15.48 -45.01 4.75
CA ALA A 33 -14.62 -46.15 4.44
C ALA A 33 -13.16 -46.02 4.96
N CYS A 34 -12.65 -44.81 5.24
CA CYS A 34 -11.24 -44.59 5.58
C CYS A 34 -11.04 -44.07 7.02
N ALA A 35 -10.31 -44.82 7.85
CA ALA A 35 -9.98 -44.41 9.22
C ALA A 35 -8.92 -43.29 9.28
N ASP A 36 -7.91 -43.33 8.41
CA ASP A 36 -6.84 -42.33 8.40
C ASP A 36 -7.35 -40.93 8.07
N CYS A 37 -8.23 -40.81 7.06
CA CYS A 37 -8.85 -39.53 6.72
C CYS A 37 -9.82 -39.03 7.82
N ARG A 38 -10.42 -39.93 8.62
CA ARG A 38 -11.22 -39.53 9.79
C ARG A 38 -10.34 -38.97 10.91
N ALA A 39 -9.18 -39.56 11.14
CA ALA A 39 -8.21 -39.04 12.12
C ALA A 39 -7.68 -37.67 11.69
N GLU A 40 -7.39 -37.48 10.40
CA GLU A 40 -6.99 -36.19 9.86
C GLU A 40 -8.11 -35.15 9.93
N LEU A 41 -9.36 -35.55 9.68
CA LEU A 41 -10.52 -34.67 9.87
C LEU A 41 -10.68 -34.24 11.33
N ALA A 42 -10.49 -35.15 12.29
CA ALA A 42 -10.62 -34.84 13.71
C ALA A 42 -9.62 -33.74 14.13
N PHE A 43 -8.38 -33.81 13.64
CA PHE A 43 -7.39 -32.75 13.84
C PHE A 43 -7.88 -31.40 13.29
N TRP A 44 -8.42 -31.36 12.07
CA TRP A 44 -8.95 -30.11 11.49
C TRP A 44 -10.19 -29.58 12.24
N GLN A 45 -11.03 -30.47 12.77
CA GLN A 45 -12.17 -30.09 13.59
C GLN A 45 -11.74 -29.49 14.93
N GLU A 46 -10.68 -30.00 15.56
CA GLU A 46 -10.10 -29.40 16.76
C GLU A 46 -9.60 -27.98 16.47
N VAL A 47 -8.83 -27.79 15.39
CA VAL A 47 -8.36 -26.45 14.97
C VAL A 47 -9.55 -25.51 14.72
N ALA A 48 -10.56 -25.95 13.97
CA ALA A 48 -11.75 -25.14 13.68
C ALA A 48 -12.50 -24.75 14.96
N SER A 49 -12.61 -25.69 15.91
CA SER A 49 -13.27 -25.46 17.19
C SER A 49 -12.51 -24.46 18.07
N ALA A 50 -11.17 -24.51 18.07
CA ALA A 50 -10.33 -23.58 18.80
C ALA A 50 -10.47 -22.15 18.24
N VAL A 51 -10.42 -22.01 16.90
CA VAL A 51 -10.64 -20.71 16.24
C VAL A 51 -12.04 -20.16 16.55
N ALA A 52 -13.08 -20.99 16.48
CA ALA A 52 -14.44 -20.57 16.81
C ALA A 52 -14.62 -20.23 18.30
N ALA A 53 -13.84 -20.84 19.20
CA ALA A 53 -13.84 -20.50 20.61
C ALA A 53 -13.20 -19.12 20.84
N GLU A 54 -12.05 -18.85 20.22
CA GLU A 54 -11.39 -17.54 20.26
C GLU A 54 -12.27 -16.43 19.67
N ASP A 55 -12.92 -16.68 18.53
CA ASP A 55 -13.81 -15.71 17.89
C ASP A 55 -14.99 -15.31 18.81
N ARG A 56 -15.54 -16.24 19.60
CA ARG A 56 -16.61 -15.94 20.56
C ARG A 56 -16.15 -15.07 21.74
N LEU A 57 -14.85 -15.02 22.03
CA LEU A 57 -14.29 -14.13 23.05
C LEU A 57 -14.15 -12.70 22.52
N LEU A 58 -14.15 -12.52 21.20
CA LEU A 58 -14.11 -11.19 20.60
C LEU A 58 -15.48 -10.51 20.75
N PRO A 59 -15.50 -9.21 21.10
CA PRO A 59 -16.75 -8.47 21.17
C PRO A 59 -17.41 -8.43 19.78
N ALA A 60 -18.70 -8.76 19.74
CA ALA A 60 -19.47 -8.69 18.51
C ALA A 60 -19.37 -7.27 17.89
N PRO A 61 -19.11 -7.16 16.57
CA PRO A 61 -19.06 -5.86 15.92
C PRO A 61 -20.41 -5.15 16.10
N SER A 62 -20.37 -3.82 16.27
CA SER A 62 -21.61 -3.05 16.42
C SER A 62 -22.53 -3.30 15.22
N PRO A 63 -23.86 -3.43 15.42
CA PRO A 63 -24.78 -3.79 14.34
C PRO A 63 -24.73 -2.81 13.15
N ASN A 64 -24.41 -1.55 13.44
CA ASN A 64 -24.31 -0.49 12.44
C ASN A 64 -22.93 -0.42 11.75
N LEU A 65 -21.96 -1.29 12.09
CA LEU A 65 -20.61 -1.22 11.53
C LEU A 65 -20.62 -1.56 10.04
N VAL A 66 -21.35 -2.60 9.66
CA VAL A 66 -21.51 -3.01 8.26
C VAL A 66 -22.21 -1.91 7.47
N ASP A 67 -23.35 -1.42 7.96
CA ASP A 67 -24.10 -0.34 7.31
C ASP A 67 -23.26 0.93 7.17
N ARG A 68 -22.54 1.33 8.22
CA ARG A 68 -21.65 2.50 8.18
C ARG A 68 -20.50 2.29 7.21
N ALA A 69 -19.92 1.10 7.14
CA ALA A 69 -18.86 0.77 6.20
C ALA A 69 -19.38 0.83 4.75
N LEU A 70 -20.57 0.27 4.48
CA LEU A 70 -21.21 0.29 3.17
C LEU A 70 -21.57 1.71 2.73
N VAL A 71 -22.22 2.49 3.60
CA VAL A 71 -22.55 3.90 3.33
C VAL A 71 -21.27 4.72 3.11
N GLY A 72 -20.23 4.49 3.91
CA GLY A 72 -18.93 5.13 3.73
C GLY A 72 -18.27 4.78 2.40
N ALA A 73 -18.33 3.52 1.99
CA ALA A 73 -17.81 3.05 0.71
C ALA A 73 -18.60 3.65 -0.47
N GLN A 74 -19.92 3.70 -0.38
CA GLN A 74 -20.80 4.32 -1.39
C GLN A 74 -20.52 5.82 -1.54
N ARG A 75 -20.40 6.57 -0.44
CA ARG A 75 -20.07 8.00 -0.47
C ARG A 75 -18.72 8.27 -1.13
N ARG A 76 -17.69 7.48 -0.79
CA ARG A 76 -16.37 7.56 -1.44
C ARG A 76 -16.42 7.22 -2.93
N ARG A 77 -17.34 6.36 -3.35
CA ARG A 77 -17.56 6.02 -4.76
C ARG A 77 -18.28 7.15 -5.52
N ALA A 78 -19.22 7.84 -4.86
CA ALA A 78 -20.03 8.88 -5.47
C ALA A 78 -19.28 10.20 -5.68
N ASN A 79 -18.33 10.56 -4.79
CA ASN A 79 -17.59 11.81 -4.91
C ASN A 79 -16.15 11.58 -5.44
N PRO A 80 -15.86 11.97 -6.70
CA PRO A 80 -14.54 11.78 -7.29
C PRO A 80 -13.44 12.55 -6.57
N PHE A 81 -13.75 13.72 -5.98
CA PHE A 81 -12.77 14.52 -5.22
C PHE A 81 -12.38 13.84 -3.90
N VAL A 82 -13.35 13.28 -3.17
CA VAL A 82 -13.06 12.54 -1.94
C VAL A 82 -12.24 11.28 -2.25
N ARG A 83 -12.53 10.62 -3.38
CA ARG A 83 -11.74 9.49 -3.86
C ARG A 83 -10.31 9.90 -4.21
N ALA A 84 -10.15 10.98 -4.97
CA ALA A 84 -8.83 11.49 -5.35
C ALA A 84 -8.01 11.93 -4.13
N TRP A 85 -8.62 12.66 -3.21
CA TRP A 85 -7.98 13.07 -1.95
C TRP A 85 -7.60 11.88 -1.09
N GLY A 86 -8.49 10.88 -0.96
CA GLY A 86 -8.20 9.65 -0.22
C GLY A 86 -7.03 8.87 -0.82
N LEU A 87 -6.95 8.80 -2.16
CA LEU A 87 -5.82 8.19 -2.85
C LEU A 87 -4.52 8.95 -2.61
N LEU A 88 -4.53 10.28 -2.70
CA LEU A 88 -3.37 11.12 -2.41
C LEU A 88 -2.90 10.95 -0.95
N ALA A 89 -3.82 11.06 0.00
CA ALA A 89 -3.52 10.92 1.43
C ALA A 89 -3.00 9.54 1.81
N ALA A 90 -3.54 8.47 1.21
CA ALA A 90 -3.07 7.10 1.42
C ALA A 90 -1.66 6.86 0.86
N GLN A 91 -1.23 7.66 -0.12
CA GLN A 91 0.10 7.54 -0.68
C GLN A 91 1.18 8.27 0.10
N VAL A 92 0.86 9.31 0.87
CA VAL A 92 1.83 10.02 1.72
C VAL A 92 2.63 9.08 2.63
N PRO A 93 2.02 8.15 3.41
CA PRO A 93 2.79 7.22 4.24
C PRO A 93 3.49 6.11 3.43
N LEU A 94 3.05 5.85 2.20
CA LEU A 94 3.67 4.86 1.31
C LEU A 94 4.90 5.41 0.58
N VAL A 95 5.01 6.74 0.43
CA VAL A 95 6.23 7.37 -0.04
C VAL A 95 7.28 7.25 1.06
N ARG A 96 8.21 6.31 0.85
CA ARG A 96 9.35 6.00 1.70
C ARG A 96 9.96 7.27 2.33
N ARG A 97 10.15 7.24 3.65
CA ARG A 97 10.62 8.38 4.46
C ARG A 97 11.97 8.92 3.95
N GLU A 98 12.75 8.06 3.33
CA GLU A 98 14.05 8.34 2.71
C GLU A 98 13.95 9.38 1.57
N ILE A 99 12.85 9.40 0.82
CA ILE A 99 12.64 10.33 -0.30
C ILE A 99 12.49 11.77 0.24
N TRP A 100 11.77 11.92 1.35
CA TRP A 100 11.56 13.23 1.99
C TRP A 100 12.89 13.83 2.46
N SER A 101 13.76 13.00 3.07
CA SER A 101 15.09 13.43 3.50
C SER A 101 16.03 13.71 2.33
N ALA A 102 15.96 12.93 1.26
CA ALA A 102 16.81 13.12 0.08
C ALA A 102 16.46 14.43 -0.65
N SER A 103 15.18 14.69 -0.92
CA SER A 103 14.72 15.96 -1.52
C SER A 103 15.08 17.16 -0.63
N ALA A 104 14.86 17.06 0.69
CA ALA A 104 15.23 18.11 1.63
C ALA A 104 16.73 18.41 1.63
N LEU A 105 17.57 17.38 1.59
CA LEU A 105 19.03 17.52 1.56
C LEU A 105 19.50 18.17 0.26
N VAL A 106 18.98 17.71 -0.89
CA VAL A 106 19.32 18.28 -2.21
C VAL A 106 18.94 19.75 -2.28
N MET A 107 17.74 20.13 -1.80
CA MET A 107 17.30 21.52 -1.77
C MET A 107 18.14 22.38 -0.82
N ALA A 108 18.49 21.86 0.36
CA ALA A 108 19.35 22.55 1.31
C ALA A 108 20.75 22.80 0.72
N LEU A 109 21.31 21.81 0.02
CA LEU A 109 22.58 21.94 -0.68
C LEU A 109 22.49 22.99 -1.81
N GLY A 110 21.39 22.98 -2.57
CA GLY A 110 21.12 23.99 -3.60
C GLY A 110 21.04 25.41 -3.03
N CYS A 111 20.32 25.60 -1.91
CA CYS A 111 20.25 26.88 -1.21
C CYS A 111 21.62 27.35 -0.73
N LEU A 112 22.41 26.46 -0.13
CA LEU A 112 23.75 26.76 0.36
C LEU A 112 24.65 27.24 -0.78
N VAL A 113 24.64 26.52 -1.91
CA VAL A 113 25.42 26.90 -3.10
C VAL A 113 24.96 28.26 -3.65
N ALA A 114 23.64 28.52 -3.70
CA ALA A 114 23.10 29.79 -4.16
C ALA A 114 23.54 30.98 -3.28
N ILE A 115 23.56 30.79 -1.95
CA ILE A 115 24.01 31.79 -0.98
C ILE A 115 25.53 32.03 -1.14
N LEU A 116 26.34 30.96 -1.23
CA LEU A 116 27.79 31.06 -1.32
C LEU A 116 28.28 31.71 -2.64
N GLN A 117 27.53 31.56 -3.73
CA GLN A 117 27.89 32.13 -5.03
C GLN A 117 27.34 33.55 -5.27
N GLY A 118 26.65 34.15 -4.29
CA GLY A 118 26.26 35.56 -4.35
C GLY A 118 25.40 35.96 -5.56
N GLY A 119 24.67 35.01 -6.15
CA GLY A 119 23.77 35.27 -7.29
C GLY A 119 24.40 35.30 -8.70
N SER A 120 25.68 34.96 -8.88
CA SER A 120 26.27 34.94 -10.24
C SER A 120 26.10 33.60 -10.97
N ALA A 121 25.22 33.59 -11.98
CA ALA A 121 25.19 32.84 -13.27
C ALA A 121 25.62 31.35 -13.39
N SER A 122 26.02 30.65 -12.34
CA SER A 122 26.25 29.19 -12.33
C SER A 122 25.04 28.39 -11.82
N ALA A 123 23.97 29.10 -11.43
CA ALA A 123 22.68 28.54 -11.01
C ALA A 123 22.05 27.63 -12.06
N SER A 124 22.24 27.92 -13.36
CA SER A 124 21.53 27.27 -14.45
C SER A 124 21.88 25.78 -14.66
N ILE A 125 23.10 25.35 -14.32
CA ILE A 125 23.52 23.96 -14.54
C ILE A 125 23.11 23.06 -13.37
N ILE A 126 23.20 23.56 -12.13
CA ILE A 126 22.79 22.80 -10.94
C ILE A 126 21.26 22.71 -10.85
N GLU A 127 20.51 23.75 -11.26
CA GLU A 127 19.04 23.70 -11.41
C GLU A 127 18.58 22.70 -12.47
N ALA A 128 19.35 22.52 -13.56
CA ALA A 128 18.99 21.56 -14.60
C ALA A 128 19.33 20.11 -14.21
N VAL A 129 20.42 19.90 -13.46
CA VAL A 129 20.92 18.57 -13.09
C VAL A 129 20.21 18.01 -11.86
N ALA A 130 19.81 18.85 -10.90
CA ALA A 130 19.14 18.38 -9.67
C ALA A 130 17.81 17.65 -9.93
N PRO A 131 16.90 18.10 -10.82
CA PRO A 131 15.68 17.38 -11.16
C PRO A 131 15.95 16.06 -11.88
N VAL A 132 17.00 16.00 -12.70
CA VAL A 132 17.40 14.78 -13.44
C VAL A 132 17.99 13.75 -12.49
N VAL A 133 18.85 14.16 -11.55
CA VAL A 133 19.42 13.27 -10.52
C VAL A 133 18.34 12.82 -9.53
N ALA A 134 17.40 13.71 -9.15
CA ALA A 134 16.26 13.35 -8.34
C ALA A 134 15.35 12.35 -9.08
N ALA A 135 15.02 12.60 -10.35
CA ALA A 135 14.21 11.70 -11.17
C ALA A 135 14.89 10.35 -11.43
N ALA A 136 16.20 10.34 -11.68
CA ALA A 136 16.99 9.12 -11.86
C ALA A 136 17.12 8.33 -10.54
N GLY A 137 17.32 9.02 -9.41
CA GLY A 137 17.32 8.42 -8.08
C GLY A 137 15.97 7.81 -7.72
N LEU A 138 14.87 8.49 -8.06
CA LEU A 138 13.51 7.97 -7.92
C LEU A 138 13.30 6.73 -8.81
N ALA A 139 13.74 6.77 -10.06
CA ALA A 139 13.62 5.66 -11.00
C ALA A 139 14.41 4.42 -10.55
N MET A 140 15.60 4.59 -9.94
CA MET A 140 16.40 3.48 -9.42
C MET A 140 15.86 2.92 -8.10
N LEU A 141 15.24 3.73 -7.24
CA LEU A 141 14.63 3.24 -6.00
C LEU A 141 13.29 2.53 -6.21
N TYR A 142 12.52 2.91 -7.23
CA TYR A 142 11.22 2.32 -7.56
C TYR A 142 11.32 1.23 -8.64
N GLY A 143 12.36 0.40 -8.60
CA GLY A 143 12.43 -0.81 -9.41
C GLY A 143 11.25 -1.75 -9.11
N PRO A 144 10.68 -2.44 -10.12
CA PRO A 144 9.48 -3.28 -9.97
C PRO A 144 9.61 -4.40 -8.92
N GLU A 145 10.83 -4.78 -8.54
CA GLU A 145 11.11 -5.77 -7.49
C GLU A 145 11.09 -5.20 -6.06
N SER A 146 11.02 -3.87 -5.88
CA SER A 146 11.22 -3.18 -4.59
C SER A 146 10.03 -2.35 -4.10
N ASP A 147 8.86 -2.39 -4.77
CA ASP A 147 7.66 -1.66 -4.33
C ASP A 147 6.77 -2.56 -3.44
N PRO A 148 6.86 -2.47 -2.10
CA PRO A 148 6.01 -3.24 -1.19
C PRO A 148 4.51 -2.92 -1.37
N GLY A 149 4.15 -1.84 -2.07
CA GLY A 149 2.78 -1.50 -2.40
C GLY A 149 2.22 -2.20 -3.63
N LEU A 150 3.04 -2.91 -4.42
CA LEU A 150 2.61 -3.50 -5.69
C LEU A 150 1.60 -4.64 -5.48
N GLU A 151 1.84 -5.53 -4.53
CA GLU A 151 0.92 -6.63 -4.17
C GLU A 151 -0.46 -6.09 -3.73
N LEU A 152 -0.47 -5.01 -2.94
CA LEU A 152 -1.70 -4.31 -2.53
C LEU A 152 -2.38 -3.59 -3.70
N ALA A 153 -1.60 -3.00 -4.62
CA ALA A 153 -2.14 -2.34 -5.80
C ALA A 153 -2.79 -3.34 -6.77
N LEU A 154 -2.24 -4.55 -6.90
CA LEU A 154 -2.80 -5.63 -7.71
C LEU A 154 -4.08 -6.22 -7.09
N ALA A 155 -4.19 -6.25 -5.75
CA ALA A 155 -5.36 -6.73 -5.04
C ALA A 155 -6.53 -5.71 -5.00
N THR A 156 -6.30 -4.46 -5.39
CA THR A 156 -7.31 -3.39 -5.35
C THR A 156 -7.83 -3.03 -6.76
N PRO A 157 -9.10 -2.64 -6.91
CA PRO A 157 -9.68 -2.27 -8.22
C PRO A 157 -9.18 -0.92 -8.76
N THR A 158 -8.12 -0.34 -8.20
CA THR A 158 -7.53 0.93 -8.60
C THR A 158 -6.48 0.72 -9.69
N SER A 159 -6.55 1.50 -10.77
CA SER A 159 -5.62 1.30 -11.89
C SER A 159 -4.19 1.72 -11.52
N PRO A 160 -3.15 0.97 -11.95
CA PRO A 160 -1.75 1.30 -11.65
C PRO A 160 -1.33 2.72 -12.08
N ARG A 161 -1.93 3.21 -13.18
CA ARG A 161 -1.71 4.58 -13.68
C ARG A 161 -2.19 5.65 -12.72
N GLN A 162 -3.32 5.44 -12.03
CA GLN A 162 -3.84 6.38 -11.03
C GLN A 162 -2.95 6.41 -9.80
N VAL A 163 -2.38 5.27 -9.42
CA VAL A 163 -1.42 5.19 -8.31
C VAL A 163 -0.16 5.99 -8.66
N LEU A 164 0.41 5.77 -9.85
CA LEU A 164 1.59 6.49 -10.31
C LEU A 164 1.35 8.01 -10.38
N LEU A 165 0.21 8.44 -10.95
CA LEU A 165 -0.15 9.85 -11.05
C LEU A 165 -0.29 10.50 -9.67
N ALA A 166 -0.96 9.84 -8.72
CA ALA A 166 -1.07 10.36 -7.36
C ALA A 166 0.31 10.46 -6.68
N ARG A 167 1.22 9.51 -6.91
CA ARG A 167 2.57 9.51 -6.33
C ARG A 167 3.38 10.68 -6.89
N LEU A 168 3.31 10.87 -8.20
CA LEU A 168 3.92 12.02 -8.90
C LEU A 168 3.38 13.34 -8.34
N VAL A 169 2.06 13.49 -8.20
CA VAL A 169 1.44 14.72 -7.67
C VAL A 169 1.90 15.01 -6.24
N VAL A 170 2.01 14.00 -5.38
CA VAL A 170 2.50 14.17 -4.00
C VAL A 170 3.97 14.62 -3.98
N VAL A 171 4.84 13.95 -4.74
CA VAL A 171 6.28 14.28 -4.77
C VAL A 171 6.52 15.66 -5.38
N PHE A 172 5.95 15.94 -6.56
CA PHE A 172 6.09 17.25 -7.19
C PHE A 172 5.47 18.38 -6.35
N GLY A 173 4.35 18.14 -5.68
CA GLY A 173 3.74 19.11 -4.78
C GLY A 173 4.63 19.44 -3.59
N TYR A 174 5.29 18.44 -3.00
CA TYR A 174 6.26 18.64 -1.93
C TYR A 174 7.49 19.42 -2.42
N ASP A 175 8.10 19.00 -3.53
CA ASP A 175 9.29 19.66 -4.08
C ASP A 175 8.99 21.11 -4.48
N LEU A 176 7.78 21.41 -4.98
CA LEU A 176 7.32 22.77 -5.26
C LEU A 176 7.28 23.64 -4.00
N VAL A 177 6.67 23.14 -2.92
CA VAL A 177 6.60 23.87 -1.64
C VAL A 177 8.00 24.11 -1.08
N LEU A 178 8.85 23.08 -1.15
CA LEU A 178 10.24 23.14 -0.71
C LEU A 178 11.04 24.18 -1.51
N GLY A 179 10.87 24.19 -2.84
CA GLY A 179 11.49 25.16 -3.74
C GLY A 179 11.02 26.59 -3.48
N LEU A 180 9.72 26.81 -3.29
CA LEU A 180 9.18 28.12 -2.94
C LEU A 180 9.73 28.62 -1.59
N ALA A 181 9.78 27.76 -0.57
CA ALA A 181 10.35 28.10 0.73
C ALA A 181 11.85 28.43 0.64
N ALA A 182 12.60 27.64 -0.14
CA ALA A 182 14.00 27.88 -0.45
C ALA A 182 14.21 29.24 -1.14
N SER A 183 13.46 29.54 -2.20
CA SER A 183 13.55 30.82 -2.90
C SER A 183 13.24 32.01 -2.00
N LEU A 184 12.18 31.92 -1.17
CA LEU A 184 11.85 32.95 -0.19
C LEU A 184 12.95 33.13 0.86
N GLY A 185 13.55 32.04 1.33
CA GLY A 185 14.65 32.06 2.29
C GLY A 185 15.91 32.71 1.73
N VAL A 186 16.30 32.36 0.49
CA VAL A 186 17.46 32.97 -0.18
C VAL A 186 17.25 34.47 -0.40
N LEU A 187 16.06 34.89 -0.82
CA LEU A 187 15.73 36.31 -1.03
C LEU A 187 15.77 37.12 0.29
N ALA A 188 15.42 36.51 1.42
CA ALA A 188 15.51 37.17 2.72
C ALA A 188 16.96 37.38 3.20
N VAL A 189 17.90 36.55 2.74
CA VAL A 189 19.31 36.58 3.17
C VAL A 189 20.19 37.37 2.19
N VAL A 190 19.88 37.33 0.88
CA VAL A 190 20.60 38.05 -0.16
C VAL A 190 19.80 39.31 -0.51
N PRO A 191 20.14 40.50 0.03
CA PRO A 191 19.43 41.71 -0.32
C PRO A 191 19.55 41.95 -1.82
N ALA A 192 18.40 42.19 -2.47
CA ALA A 192 18.32 42.58 -3.87
C ALA A 192 19.18 43.84 -4.06
N ARG A 193 20.37 43.67 -4.63
CA ARG A 193 21.18 44.81 -5.07
C ARG A 193 20.52 45.37 -6.33
N LEU A 194 19.54 46.24 -6.12
CA LEU A 194 19.11 47.25 -7.10
C LEU A 194 20.22 48.27 -7.29
#